data_AF-A0A7J4ITN6-F1
#
_entry.id   AF-A0A7J4ITN6-F1
#
_cell.length_a   1.000
_cell.length_b   1.000
_cell.length_c   1.000
_cell.angle_alpha   90.00
_cell.angle_beta   90.00
_cell.angle_gamma   90.00
#
_symmetry.space_group_name_H-M   'P 1'
#
loop_
_entity.id
_entity.type
_entity.pdbx_description
1 polymer ?
#
loop_
_entity_poly.entity_id
_entity_poly.type
_entity_poly.pdbx_seq_one_letter_code
_entity_poly.pdbx_strand_id
1 'polypeptide(L)'
;MAKTYKRSATRALKKQIKSLKKEGTKIKSKTSKLDVELKKLKDGLEKLKGKGVKKKQLSRYNLFIRDQLKKGRTFVQAVRLWKRAEKATRVLRKKPSTKSKTVKPKSVPKKKSAGHKTAKKAKSSKAKTKPARKKITKKVIRKVKVPTVITKFKPRIIEKDVLSKEKIDQIVSRLDEKQKSMIDSIMLQMKYPKQAMVSESAVVPSDEEIAIKLTRLYFREIAQLGFKRGLELDAIINAYLYSLARVQRMGFESQEIIDAIRKSEISRKAF
;
A
#
# COMPACT_ATOMS: atom_id res chain seq x y z
N MET A 1 10.99 -13.49 85.65
CA MET A 1 11.52 -13.22 84.28
C MET A 1 10.49 -13.36 83.14
N ALA A 2 9.44 -14.18 83.22
CA ALA A 2 8.51 -14.39 82.09
C ALA A 2 7.67 -13.16 81.62
N LYS A 3 7.37 -12.19 82.50
CA LYS A 3 6.54 -11.01 82.16
C LYS A 3 7.25 -9.99 81.24
N THR A 4 8.58 -9.86 81.35
CA THR A 4 9.37 -8.94 80.53
C THR A 4 9.53 -9.45 79.10
N TYR A 5 9.74 -10.77 78.93
CA TYR A 5 9.78 -11.44 77.62
C TYR A 5 8.46 -11.35 76.85
N LYS A 6 7.31 -11.51 77.51
CA LYS A 6 6.00 -11.32 76.86
C LYS A 6 5.80 -9.87 76.37
N ARG A 7 6.29 -8.87 77.11
CA ARG A 7 6.22 -7.44 76.72
C ARG A 7 7.17 -7.09 75.57
N SER A 8 8.35 -7.68 75.49
CA SER A 8 9.27 -7.47 74.36
C SER A 8 8.75 -8.13 73.08
N ALA A 9 8.24 -9.36 73.17
CA ALA A 9 7.65 -10.08 72.04
C ALA A 9 6.42 -9.35 71.46
N THR A 10 5.52 -8.84 72.31
CA THR A 10 4.36 -8.05 71.84
C THR A 10 4.76 -6.72 71.20
N ARG A 11 5.83 -6.07 71.68
CA ARG A 11 6.40 -4.87 71.03
C ARG A 11 7.01 -5.19 69.66
N ALA A 12 7.71 -6.31 69.52
CA ALA A 12 8.27 -6.78 68.25
C ALA A 12 7.16 -7.09 67.24
N LEU A 13 6.12 -7.81 67.65
CA LEU A 13 4.93 -8.09 66.81
C LEU A 13 4.23 -6.80 66.36
N LYS A 14 4.06 -5.81 67.25
CA LYS A 14 3.48 -4.51 66.87
C LYS A 14 4.32 -3.75 65.84
N LYS A 15 5.66 -3.83 65.93
CA LYS A 15 6.56 -3.23 64.93
C LYS A 15 6.42 -3.92 63.58
N GLN A 16 6.37 -5.25 63.55
CA GLN A 16 6.16 -6.04 62.33
C GLN A 16 4.79 -5.74 61.69
N ILE A 17 3.71 -5.67 62.48
CA ILE A 17 2.38 -5.30 61.97
C ILE A 17 2.41 -3.89 61.36
N LYS A 18 3.14 -2.95 61.96
CA LYS A 18 3.25 -1.57 61.44
C LYS A 18 4.07 -1.51 60.15
N SER A 19 5.14 -2.28 60.00
CA SER A 19 5.90 -2.35 58.74
C SER A 19 5.07 -3.00 57.62
N LEU A 20 4.41 -4.12 57.91
CA LEU A 20 3.53 -4.82 56.96
C LEU A 20 2.37 -3.93 56.49
N LYS A 21 1.76 -3.14 57.39
CA LYS A 21 0.73 -2.16 57.00
C LYS A 21 1.27 -1.08 56.06
N LYS A 22 2.48 -0.57 56.31
CA LYS A 22 3.12 0.42 55.42
C LYS A 22 3.41 -0.18 54.04
N GLU A 23 3.92 -1.40 53.98
CA GLU A 23 4.14 -2.11 52.73
C GLU A 23 2.84 -2.36 51.97
N GLY A 24 1.78 -2.79 52.66
CA GLY A 24 0.44 -2.95 52.09
C GLY A 24 -0.10 -1.67 51.47
N THR A 25 0.07 -0.51 52.12
CA THR A 25 -0.33 0.79 51.53
C THR A 25 0.47 1.17 50.29
N LYS A 26 1.78 0.89 50.27
CA LYS A 26 2.64 1.13 49.11
C LYS A 26 2.23 0.24 47.93
N ILE A 27 1.98 -1.05 48.18
CA ILE A 27 1.52 -2.00 47.17
C ILE A 27 0.18 -1.55 46.59
N LYS A 28 -0.79 -1.18 47.43
CA LYS A 28 -2.10 -0.68 47.00
C LYS A 28 -2.01 0.55 46.09
N SER A 29 -1.07 1.47 46.39
CA SER A 29 -0.83 2.65 45.54
C SER A 29 -0.20 2.31 44.18
N LYS A 30 0.61 1.25 44.11
CA LYS A 30 1.20 0.77 42.86
C LYS A 30 0.17 0.03 42.01
N THR A 31 -0.65 -0.83 42.63
CA THR A 31 -1.71 -1.56 41.91
C THR A 31 -2.74 -0.60 41.32
N SER A 32 -3.16 0.44 42.08
CA SER A 32 -4.10 1.44 41.56
C SER A 32 -3.55 2.22 40.35
N LYS A 33 -2.24 2.44 40.28
CA LYS A 33 -1.59 3.09 39.12
C LYS A 33 -1.59 2.16 37.91
N LEU A 34 -1.24 0.89 38.12
CA LEU A 34 -1.27 -0.14 37.08
C LEU A 34 -2.70 -0.34 36.54
N ASP A 35 -3.72 -0.30 37.38
CA ASP A 35 -5.13 -0.41 36.97
C ASP A 35 -5.54 0.75 36.04
N VAL A 36 -5.08 1.97 36.32
CA VAL A 36 -5.33 3.14 35.46
C VAL A 36 -4.61 3.00 34.12
N GLU A 37 -3.39 2.49 34.10
CA GLU A 37 -2.63 2.24 32.87
C GLU A 37 -3.27 1.13 32.03
N LEU A 38 -3.70 0.03 32.66
CA LEU A 38 -4.44 -1.05 31.99
C LEU A 38 -5.73 -0.52 31.36
N LYS A 39 -6.45 0.36 32.06
CA LYS A 39 -7.66 1.01 31.50
C LYS A 39 -7.32 1.86 30.28
N LYS A 40 -6.28 2.71 30.36
CA LYS A 40 -5.83 3.53 29.22
C LYS A 40 -5.41 2.69 28.02
N LEU A 41 -4.69 1.58 28.25
CA LEU A 41 -4.27 0.67 27.18
C LEU A 41 -5.45 -0.05 26.54
N LYS A 42 -6.44 -0.50 27.33
CA LYS A 42 -7.68 -1.09 26.83
C LYS A 42 -8.46 -0.09 25.97
N ASP A 43 -8.65 1.13 26.45
CA ASP A 43 -9.32 2.20 25.70
C ASP A 43 -8.57 2.54 24.40
N GLY A 44 -7.23 2.48 24.42
CA GLY A 44 -6.37 2.65 23.25
C GLY A 44 -6.57 1.55 22.20
N LEU A 45 -6.62 0.30 22.63
CA LEU A 45 -6.88 -0.86 21.77
C LEU A 45 -8.28 -0.80 21.16
N GLU A 46 -9.29 -0.41 21.91
CA GLU A 46 -10.67 -0.28 21.42
C GLU A 46 -10.77 0.79 20.33
N LYS A 47 -10.13 1.94 20.54
CA LYS A 47 -10.02 2.99 19.52
C LYS A 47 -9.28 2.54 18.26
N LEU A 48 -8.29 1.66 18.39
CA LEU A 48 -7.56 1.10 17.24
C LEU A 48 -8.37 0.03 16.51
N LYS A 49 -9.12 -0.82 17.24
CA LYS A 49 -10.06 -1.80 16.65
C LYS A 49 -11.16 -1.11 15.83
N GLY A 50 -11.71 0.00 16.30
CA GLY A 50 -12.69 0.80 15.57
C GLY A 50 -12.14 1.55 14.34
N LYS A 51 -10.81 1.73 14.26
CA LYS A 51 -10.10 2.35 13.12
C LYS A 51 -9.66 1.32 12.08
N GLY A 52 -10.43 0.23 11.90
CA GLY A 52 -10.27 -0.64 10.74
C GLY A 52 -10.22 0.21 9.46
N VAL A 53 -9.12 0.12 8.72
CA VAL A 53 -8.88 0.92 7.52
C VAL A 53 -10.07 0.75 6.59
N LYS A 54 -10.94 1.77 6.46
CA LYS A 54 -12.02 1.78 5.48
C LYS A 54 -11.38 1.45 4.14
N LYS A 55 -11.65 0.26 3.60
CA LYS A 55 -11.08 -0.19 2.32
C LYS A 55 -11.42 0.88 1.30
N LYS A 56 -10.41 1.67 0.88
CA LYS A 56 -10.62 2.74 -0.10
C LYS A 56 -11.18 2.08 -1.35
N GLN A 57 -12.47 2.30 -1.62
CA GLN A 57 -13.07 1.76 -2.83
C GLN A 57 -12.30 2.30 -4.03
N LEU A 58 -11.96 1.43 -4.97
CA LEU A 58 -11.19 1.83 -6.13
C LEU A 58 -11.97 2.90 -6.91
N SER A 59 -11.27 3.94 -7.35
CA SER A 59 -11.85 4.96 -8.24
C SER A 59 -12.51 4.31 -9.45
N ARG A 60 -13.61 4.90 -9.94
CA ARG A 60 -14.33 4.45 -11.14
C ARG A 60 -13.42 4.26 -12.36
N TYR A 61 -12.39 5.10 -12.49
CA TYR A 61 -11.35 4.95 -13.50
C TYR A 61 -10.58 3.63 -13.32
N ASN A 62 -10.11 3.34 -12.11
CA ASN A 62 -9.35 2.12 -11.82
C ASN A 62 -10.19 0.86 -12.04
N LEU A 63 -11.48 0.89 -11.65
CA LEU A 63 -12.42 -0.20 -11.94
C LEU A 63 -12.56 -0.43 -13.44
N PHE A 64 -12.73 0.66 -14.21
CA PHE A 64 -12.83 0.59 -15.67
C PHE A 64 -11.56 0.02 -16.32
N ILE A 65 -10.38 0.51 -15.92
CA ILE A 65 -9.12 0.01 -16.46
C ILE A 65 -8.95 -1.49 -16.15
N ARG A 66 -9.25 -1.95 -14.93
CA ARG A 66 -9.18 -3.37 -14.58
C ARG A 66 -10.10 -4.23 -15.45
N ASP A 67 -11.32 -3.78 -15.70
CA ASP A 67 -12.27 -4.47 -16.59
C ASP A 67 -11.74 -4.57 -18.03
N GLN A 68 -11.13 -3.51 -18.56
CA GLN A 68 -10.55 -3.54 -19.90
C GLN A 68 -9.32 -4.45 -20.01
N LEU A 69 -8.49 -4.50 -18.96
CA LEU A 69 -7.35 -5.42 -18.89
C LEU A 69 -7.83 -6.88 -18.81
N LYS A 70 -8.88 -7.18 -18.05
CA LYS A 70 -9.51 -8.52 -18.02
C LYS A 70 -10.03 -8.96 -19.39
N LYS A 71 -10.47 -8.00 -20.22
CA LYS A 71 -10.91 -8.23 -21.61
C LYS A 71 -9.74 -8.35 -22.61
N GLY A 72 -8.50 -8.43 -22.14
CA GLY A 72 -7.31 -8.59 -22.98
C GLY A 72 -6.87 -7.31 -23.71
N ARG A 73 -7.44 -6.14 -23.38
CA ARG A 73 -7.01 -4.87 -24.00
C ARG A 73 -5.75 -4.37 -23.34
N THR A 74 -4.88 -3.71 -24.12
CA THR A 74 -3.69 -3.08 -23.55
C THR A 74 -4.08 -1.84 -22.73
N PHE A 75 -3.24 -1.46 -21.77
CA PHE A 75 -3.49 -0.27 -20.94
C PHE A 75 -3.71 1.00 -21.79
N VAL A 76 -2.93 1.18 -22.86
CA VAL A 76 -3.06 2.32 -23.77
C VAL A 76 -4.43 2.34 -24.47
N GLN A 77 -4.93 1.18 -24.90
CA GLN A 77 -6.26 1.05 -25.49
C GLN A 77 -7.35 1.35 -24.46
N ALA A 78 -7.23 0.81 -23.24
CA ALA A 78 -8.14 1.07 -22.14
C ALA A 78 -8.24 2.57 -21.80
N VAL A 79 -7.11 3.28 -21.73
CA VAL A 79 -7.08 4.74 -21.49
C VAL A 79 -7.74 5.51 -22.61
N ARG A 80 -7.54 5.12 -23.88
CA ARG A 80 -8.21 5.76 -25.03
C ARG A 80 -9.73 5.59 -24.95
N LEU A 81 -10.20 4.41 -24.55
CA LEU A 81 -11.62 4.11 -24.37
C LEU A 81 -12.22 4.87 -23.19
N TRP A 82 -11.50 4.99 -22.08
CA TRP A 82 -11.92 5.82 -20.95
C TRP A 82 -12.12 7.27 -21.38
N LYS A 83 -11.17 7.85 -22.12
CA LYS A 83 -11.27 9.23 -22.63
C LYS A 83 -12.46 9.41 -23.59
N ARG A 84 -12.83 8.39 -24.36
CA ARG A 84 -14.03 8.41 -25.22
C ARG A 84 -15.31 8.33 -24.39
N ALA A 85 -15.38 7.42 -23.42
CA ALA A 85 -16.52 7.26 -22.52
C ALA A 85 -16.74 8.52 -21.64
N GLU A 86 -15.67 9.13 -21.15
CA GLU A 86 -15.71 10.37 -20.38
C GLU A 86 -16.23 11.55 -21.22
N LYS A 87 -15.82 11.64 -22.50
CA LYS A 87 -16.39 12.62 -23.42
C LYS A 87 -17.88 12.38 -23.66
N ALA A 88 -18.30 11.13 -23.88
CA ALA A 88 -19.71 10.80 -24.08
C ALA A 88 -20.58 11.15 -22.86
N THR A 89 -20.12 10.79 -21.66
CA THR A 89 -20.80 11.15 -20.41
C THR A 89 -20.83 12.65 -20.14
N ARG A 90 -19.79 13.40 -20.54
CA ARG A 90 -19.77 14.87 -20.45
C ARG A 90 -20.74 15.53 -21.43
N VAL A 91 -20.92 14.94 -22.61
CA VAL A 91 -21.90 15.40 -23.61
C VAL A 91 -23.32 15.13 -23.11
N LEU A 92 -23.59 13.94 -22.57
CA LEU A 92 -24.90 13.59 -21.98
C LEU A 92 -25.25 14.41 -20.73
N ARG A 93 -24.24 14.86 -19.96
CA ARG A 93 -24.43 15.72 -18.79
C ARG A 93 -24.75 17.19 -19.13
N LYS A 94 -24.51 17.63 -20.37
CA LYS A 94 -25.00 18.93 -20.82
C LYS A 94 -26.49 18.77 -21.13
N LYS A 95 -27.36 19.05 -20.15
CA LYS A 95 -28.80 19.19 -20.40
C LYS A 95 -28.98 20.14 -21.61
N PRO A 96 -29.82 19.81 -22.59
CA PRO A 96 -30.17 20.78 -23.63
C PRO A 96 -30.78 21.99 -22.93
N SER A 97 -30.13 23.15 -23.02
CA SER A 97 -30.74 24.38 -22.53
C SER A 97 -31.91 24.69 -23.45
N THR A 98 -33.13 24.39 -23.03
CA THR A 98 -34.34 24.93 -23.63
C THR A 98 -34.33 26.44 -23.39
N LYS A 99 -33.63 27.18 -24.25
CA LYS A 99 -33.77 28.64 -24.30
C LYS A 99 -35.15 28.92 -24.89
N SER A 100 -36.15 29.09 -24.04
CA SER A 100 -37.38 29.76 -24.44
C SER A 100 -37.00 31.16 -24.91
N LYS A 101 -37.30 31.47 -26.18
CA LYS A 101 -37.18 32.83 -26.72
C LYS A 101 -38.29 33.66 -26.06
N THR A 102 -38.03 34.25 -24.90
CA THR A 102 -38.89 35.30 -24.38
C THR A 102 -38.62 36.57 -25.19
N VAL A 103 -39.49 36.83 -26.16
CA VAL A 103 -39.48 38.08 -26.94
C VAL A 103 -39.80 39.21 -25.96
N LYS A 104 -38.84 40.09 -25.68
CA LYS A 104 -39.11 41.33 -24.94
C LYS A 104 -39.64 42.39 -25.91
N PRO A 105 -40.75 43.08 -25.61
CA PRO A 105 -41.21 44.18 -26.46
C PRO A 105 -40.21 45.35 -26.42
N LYS A 106 -40.00 45.96 -27.59
CA LYS A 106 -39.18 47.17 -27.78
C LYS A 106 -39.80 48.34 -27.01
N SER A 107 -39.08 48.87 -26.02
CA SER A 107 -39.41 50.18 -25.44
C SER A 107 -38.75 51.30 -26.25
N VAL A 108 -39.55 52.32 -26.58
CA VAL A 108 -39.15 53.53 -27.31
C VAL A 108 -38.34 54.46 -26.40
N PRO A 109 -37.24 55.08 -26.85
CA PRO A 109 -36.46 55.99 -26.02
C PRO A 109 -37.14 57.37 -25.93
N LYS A 110 -37.53 57.80 -24.72
CA LYS A 110 -37.85 59.21 -24.44
C LYS A 110 -36.56 60.00 -24.22
N LYS A 111 -36.52 61.17 -24.86
CA LYS A 111 -35.41 62.14 -24.88
C LYS A 111 -35.62 63.21 -23.78
N LYS A 112 -34.52 63.91 -23.45
CA LYS A 112 -34.36 65.16 -22.67
C LYS A 112 -34.11 64.93 -21.16
N SER A 113 -33.29 65.73 -20.47
CA SER A 113 -32.74 67.07 -20.72
C SER A 113 -31.40 67.27 -19.99
N ALA A 114 -30.66 68.28 -20.42
CA ALA A 114 -29.43 68.75 -19.80
C ALA A 114 -29.69 69.39 -18.43
N GLY A 115 -28.82 69.10 -17.45
CA GLY A 115 -28.87 69.68 -16.12
C GLY A 115 -27.48 69.69 -15.47
N HIS A 116 -27.13 70.85 -14.95
CA HIS A 116 -25.85 71.35 -14.47
C HIS A 116 -24.92 70.43 -13.66
N LYS A 117 -23.61 70.66 -13.89
CA LYS A 117 -22.47 70.16 -13.11
C LYS A 117 -22.56 70.58 -11.64
N THR A 118 -22.30 69.64 -10.73
CA THR A 118 -21.64 69.96 -9.46
C THR A 118 -20.48 68.99 -9.25
N ALA A 119 -19.30 69.56 -9.02
CA ALA A 119 -18.07 68.82 -8.79
C ALA A 119 -18.08 68.18 -7.40
N LYS A 120 -17.91 66.84 -7.34
CA LYS A 120 -17.50 66.16 -6.11
C LYS A 120 -16.15 65.49 -6.33
N LYS A 121 -15.16 66.04 -5.62
CA LYS A 121 -13.77 65.58 -5.53
C LYS A 121 -13.74 64.16 -4.96
N ALA A 122 -13.53 63.15 -5.81
CA ALA A 122 -13.37 61.77 -5.37
C ALA A 122 -11.90 61.52 -4.97
N LYS A 123 -11.71 61.10 -3.72
CA LYS A 123 -10.43 60.69 -3.14
C LYS A 123 -9.85 59.52 -3.94
N SER A 124 -8.61 59.64 -4.39
CA SER A 124 -7.88 58.61 -5.11
C SER A 124 -7.58 57.41 -4.20
N SER A 125 -8.34 56.33 -4.31
CA SER A 125 -7.89 55.03 -3.81
C SER A 125 -6.86 54.47 -4.80
N LYS A 126 -5.60 54.37 -4.37
CA LYS A 126 -4.52 53.65 -5.06
C LYS A 126 -4.98 52.23 -5.41
N ALA A 127 -5.39 52.01 -6.65
CA ALA A 127 -5.60 50.67 -7.19
C ALA A 127 -4.23 50.02 -7.32
N LYS A 128 -3.95 48.97 -6.53
CA LYS A 128 -2.79 48.11 -6.71
C LYS A 128 -2.87 47.50 -8.11
N THR A 129 -2.04 47.98 -9.03
CA THR A 129 -1.80 47.38 -10.34
C THR A 129 -1.33 45.94 -10.14
N LYS A 130 -2.13 44.97 -10.57
CA LYS A 130 -1.67 43.58 -10.68
C LYS A 130 -0.50 43.56 -11.68
N PRO A 131 0.61 42.86 -11.39
CA PRO A 131 1.71 42.78 -12.34
C PRO A 131 1.23 42.10 -13.61
N ALA A 132 1.46 42.77 -14.75
CA ALA A 132 1.15 42.26 -16.06
C ALA A 132 1.87 40.92 -16.28
N ARG A 133 1.09 39.85 -16.46
CA ARG A 133 1.60 38.53 -16.80
C ARG A 133 2.31 38.64 -18.15
N LYS A 134 3.65 38.60 -18.16
CA LYS A 134 4.45 38.54 -19.39
C LYS A 134 3.90 37.43 -20.28
N LYS A 135 3.37 37.80 -21.44
CA LYS A 135 2.96 36.82 -22.46
C LYS A 135 4.23 36.10 -22.91
N ILE A 136 4.36 34.83 -22.54
CA ILE A 136 5.35 33.94 -23.14
C ILE A 136 4.95 33.85 -24.62
N THR A 137 5.70 34.54 -25.48
CA THR A 137 5.61 34.40 -26.92
C THR A 137 5.89 32.94 -27.25
N LYS A 138 4.89 32.23 -27.76
CA LYS A 138 5.06 30.87 -28.27
C LYS A 138 6.17 30.91 -29.33
N LYS A 139 7.31 30.27 -29.07
CA LYS A 139 8.23 29.89 -30.14
C LYS A 139 7.42 29.08 -31.15
N VAL A 140 7.24 29.64 -32.34
CA VAL A 140 6.71 28.93 -33.49
C VAL A 140 7.76 27.89 -33.85
N ILE A 141 7.63 26.70 -33.28
CA ILE A 141 8.38 25.54 -33.76
C ILE A 141 7.82 25.26 -35.14
N ARG A 142 8.54 25.69 -36.18
CA ARG A 142 8.28 25.25 -37.55
C ARG A 142 8.29 23.73 -37.52
N LYS A 143 7.13 23.11 -37.77
CA LYS A 143 7.04 21.66 -37.93
C LYS A 143 7.88 21.30 -39.14
N VAL A 144 9.03 20.68 -38.90
CA VAL A 144 9.75 19.96 -39.96
C VAL A 144 8.80 18.87 -40.44
N LYS A 145 8.39 18.92 -41.71
CA LYS A 145 7.69 17.82 -42.37
C LYS A 145 8.69 16.67 -42.44
N VAL A 146 8.61 15.76 -41.48
CA VAL A 146 9.29 14.47 -41.60
C VAL A 146 8.50 13.67 -42.64
N PRO A 147 9.10 13.23 -43.76
CA PRO A 147 8.42 12.35 -44.68
C PRO A 147 8.12 11.05 -43.94
N THR A 148 6.85 10.84 -43.62
CA THR A 148 6.34 9.52 -43.23
C THR A 148 6.51 8.60 -44.41
N VAL A 149 7.58 7.81 -44.43
CA VAL A 149 7.66 6.61 -45.26
C VAL A 149 6.60 5.67 -44.73
N ILE A 150 5.42 5.71 -45.36
CA ILE A 150 4.38 4.70 -45.14
C ILE A 150 4.91 3.44 -45.82
N THR A 151 5.73 2.67 -45.11
CA THR A 151 5.97 1.29 -45.49
C THR A 151 4.62 0.60 -45.44
N LYS A 152 4.07 0.27 -46.61
CA LYS A 152 2.85 -0.52 -46.76
C LYS A 152 3.09 -1.84 -46.03
N PHE A 153 2.66 -1.92 -44.78
CA PHE A 153 2.70 -3.14 -44.00
C PHE A 153 1.67 -4.06 -44.64
N LYS A 154 2.10 -4.88 -45.61
CA LYS A 154 1.31 -5.99 -46.09
C LYS A 154 1.11 -6.91 -44.89
N PRO A 155 -0.12 -7.19 -44.45
CA PRO A 155 -0.33 -8.22 -43.44
C PRO A 155 0.26 -9.50 -44.02
N ARG A 156 1.33 -10.01 -43.41
CA ARG A 156 1.84 -11.34 -43.71
C ARG A 156 0.74 -12.28 -43.22
N ILE A 157 -0.08 -12.74 -44.16
CA ILE A 157 -1.01 -13.84 -43.91
C ILE A 157 -0.08 -15.01 -43.60
N ILE A 158 0.06 -15.31 -42.32
CA ILE A 158 0.71 -16.54 -41.88
C ILE A 158 -0.31 -17.60 -42.25
N GLU A 159 -0.09 -18.25 -43.38
CA GLU A 159 -0.70 -19.55 -43.64
C GLU A 159 -0.40 -20.38 -42.40
N LYS A 160 -1.45 -20.78 -41.69
CA LYS A 160 -1.32 -21.70 -40.57
C LYS A 160 -0.92 -23.01 -41.22
N ASP A 161 0.38 -23.25 -41.32
CA ASP A 161 0.91 -24.57 -41.59
C ASP A 161 0.27 -25.49 -40.55
N VAL A 162 -0.69 -26.27 -41.00
CA VAL A 162 -1.34 -27.29 -40.19
C VAL A 162 -0.25 -28.30 -39.90
N LEU A 163 0.36 -28.21 -38.71
CA LEU A 163 1.39 -29.13 -38.26
C LEU A 163 0.86 -30.56 -38.49
N SER A 164 1.61 -31.36 -39.26
CA SER A 164 1.26 -32.76 -39.48
C SER A 164 1.10 -33.47 -38.14
N LYS A 165 0.14 -34.40 -38.03
CA LYS A 165 -0.11 -35.17 -36.81
C LYS A 165 1.18 -35.77 -36.24
N GLU A 166 2.07 -36.24 -37.11
CA GLU A 166 3.38 -36.78 -36.76
C GLU A 166 4.28 -35.77 -36.00
N LYS A 167 4.27 -34.49 -36.38
CA LYS A 167 5.03 -33.45 -35.66
C LYS A 167 4.41 -33.14 -34.31
N ILE A 168 3.08 -33.22 -34.20
CA ILE A 168 2.37 -33.07 -32.93
C ILE A 168 2.73 -34.23 -32.00
N ASP A 169 2.70 -35.45 -32.51
CA ASP A 169 3.04 -36.66 -31.74
C ASP A 169 4.51 -36.65 -31.28
N GLN A 170 5.45 -36.18 -32.11
CA GLN A 170 6.84 -35.96 -31.70
C GLN A 170 7.00 -34.87 -30.63
N ILE A 171 6.17 -33.83 -30.65
CA ILE A 171 6.20 -32.79 -29.62
C ILE A 171 5.64 -33.33 -28.31
N VAL A 172 4.55 -34.10 -28.38
CA VAL A 172 3.91 -34.73 -27.21
C VAL A 172 4.86 -35.75 -26.58
N SER A 173 5.51 -36.62 -27.36
CA SER A 173 6.48 -37.58 -26.82
C SER A 173 7.66 -36.90 -26.12
N ARG A 174 8.21 -35.83 -26.71
CA ARG A 174 9.27 -35.02 -26.07
C ARG A 174 8.82 -34.33 -24.79
N LEU A 175 7.54 -33.96 -24.69
CA LEU A 175 6.98 -33.38 -23.47
C LEU A 175 6.81 -34.45 -22.40
N ASP A 176 6.33 -35.64 -22.77
CA ASP A 176 6.17 -36.77 -21.84
C ASP A 176 7.52 -37.25 -21.30
N GLU A 177 8.56 -37.31 -22.13
CA GLU A 177 9.94 -37.63 -21.70
C GLU A 177 10.50 -36.58 -20.73
N LYS A 178 10.25 -35.29 -20.99
CA LYS A 178 10.64 -34.21 -20.07
C LYS A 178 9.88 -34.25 -18.75
N GLN A 179 8.60 -34.60 -18.79
CA GLN A 179 7.80 -34.77 -17.57
C GLN A 179 8.29 -35.98 -16.77
N LYS A 180 8.55 -37.12 -17.42
CA LYS A 180 9.10 -38.31 -16.77
C LYS A 180 10.46 -38.05 -16.13
N SER A 181 11.41 -37.47 -16.87
CA SER A 181 12.73 -37.12 -16.31
C SER A 181 12.66 -36.11 -15.16
N MET A 182 11.71 -35.18 -15.18
CA MET A 182 11.47 -34.26 -14.06
C MET A 182 10.92 -35.01 -12.84
N ILE A 183 9.95 -35.89 -13.03
CA ILE A 183 9.38 -36.73 -11.97
C ILE A 183 10.45 -37.66 -11.38
N ASP A 184 11.27 -38.29 -12.22
CA ASP A 184 12.36 -39.16 -11.80
C ASP A 184 13.42 -38.37 -11.01
N SER A 185 13.73 -37.13 -11.41
CA SER A 185 14.63 -36.25 -10.67
C SER A 185 14.07 -35.88 -9.29
N ILE A 186 12.77 -35.57 -9.19
CA ILE A 186 12.09 -35.29 -7.92
C ILE A 186 12.06 -36.55 -7.04
N MET A 187 11.76 -37.71 -7.62
CA MET A 187 11.76 -39.01 -6.93
C MET A 187 13.15 -39.37 -6.42
N LEU A 188 14.21 -39.08 -7.18
CA LEU A 188 15.60 -39.29 -6.75
C LEU A 188 15.97 -38.38 -5.57
N GLN A 189 15.54 -37.11 -5.60
CA GLN A 189 15.71 -36.16 -4.49
C GLN A 189 14.98 -36.61 -3.22
N MET A 190 13.80 -37.21 -3.38
CA MET A 190 13.00 -37.74 -2.25
C MET A 190 13.57 -39.05 -1.70
N LYS A 191 14.15 -39.91 -2.55
CA LYS A 191 14.66 -41.23 -2.17
C LYS A 191 16.06 -41.18 -1.52
N TYR A 192 16.88 -40.20 -1.89
CA TYR A 192 18.22 -40.02 -1.32
C TYR A 192 18.50 -38.56 -0.91
N PRO A 193 17.82 -38.04 0.13
CA PRO A 193 18.03 -36.66 0.59
C PRO A 193 19.43 -36.43 1.19
N LYS A 194 20.22 -37.49 1.44
CA LYS A 194 21.47 -37.43 2.22
C LYS A 194 22.75 -37.27 1.41
N GLN A 195 22.73 -37.32 0.08
CA GLN A 195 23.97 -37.33 -0.73
C GLN A 195 24.21 -36.07 -1.58
N ALA A 196 23.23 -35.17 -1.71
CA ALA A 196 23.41 -33.87 -2.38
C ALA A 196 23.83 -32.72 -1.45
N MET A 197 24.19 -33.01 -0.20
CA MET A 197 24.59 -32.01 0.81
C MET A 197 26.02 -32.22 1.29
N VAL A 198 26.96 -32.05 0.38
CA VAL A 198 28.37 -31.78 0.72
C VAL A 198 28.83 -30.57 -0.10
N SER A 199 28.25 -29.40 0.19
CA SER A 199 28.83 -28.07 -0.11
C SER A 199 27.86 -26.93 0.24
N GLU A 200 27.37 -26.88 1.47
CA GLU A 200 27.24 -25.62 2.22
C GLU A 200 26.74 -26.01 3.60
N SER A 201 27.61 -25.79 4.59
CA SER A 201 27.29 -25.91 6.00
C SER A 201 25.92 -25.30 6.30
N ALA A 202 25.01 -26.11 6.86
CA ALA A 202 23.76 -25.67 7.45
C ALA A 202 24.04 -24.84 8.73
N VAL A 203 24.77 -23.74 8.58
CA VAL A 203 24.77 -22.64 9.54
C VAL A 203 23.37 -22.06 9.43
N VAL A 204 22.60 -22.15 10.51
CA VAL A 204 21.31 -21.45 10.61
C VAL A 204 21.59 -19.99 10.26
N PRO A 205 21.09 -19.48 9.12
CA PRO A 205 21.47 -18.15 8.68
C PRO A 205 20.99 -17.16 9.72
N SER A 206 21.89 -16.29 10.16
CA SER A 206 21.58 -15.27 11.14
C SER A 206 20.43 -14.39 10.63
N ASP A 207 19.60 -13.86 11.54
CA ASP A 207 18.47 -12.98 11.19
C ASP A 207 18.91 -11.83 10.27
N GLU A 208 20.13 -11.33 10.47
CA GLU A 208 20.76 -10.32 9.63
C GLU A 208 21.01 -10.81 8.20
N GLU A 209 21.51 -12.03 8.03
CA GLU A 209 21.76 -12.62 6.71
C GLU A 209 20.46 -12.88 5.95
N ILE A 210 19.41 -13.32 6.66
CA ILE A 210 18.07 -13.50 6.11
C ILE A 210 17.51 -12.16 5.66
N ALA A 211 17.63 -11.13 6.51
CA ALA A 211 17.19 -9.78 6.20
C ALA A 211 17.91 -9.22 4.98
N ILE A 212 19.24 -9.39 4.88
CA ILE A 212 20.06 -9.00 3.73
C ILE A 212 19.59 -9.70 2.46
N LYS A 213 19.42 -11.03 2.49
CA LYS A 213 18.96 -11.84 1.35
C LYS A 213 17.58 -11.37 0.88
N LEU A 214 16.64 -11.11 1.78
CA LEU A 214 15.31 -10.58 1.47
C LEU A 214 15.39 -9.21 0.76
N THR A 215 16.16 -8.27 1.31
CA THR A 215 16.34 -6.96 0.65
C THR A 215 16.98 -7.07 -0.72
N ARG A 216 17.99 -7.93 -0.89
CA ARG A 216 18.64 -8.16 -2.19
C ARG A 216 17.64 -8.71 -3.20
N LEU A 217 16.82 -9.68 -2.81
CA LEU A 217 15.79 -10.27 -3.66
C LEU A 217 14.76 -9.21 -4.10
N TYR A 218 14.27 -8.42 -3.16
CA TYR A 218 13.31 -7.34 -3.41
C TYR A 218 13.82 -6.31 -4.43
N PHE A 219 15.05 -5.82 -4.27
CA PHE A 219 15.60 -4.82 -5.20
C PHE A 219 16.01 -5.43 -6.54
N ARG A 220 16.41 -6.71 -6.58
CA ARG A 220 16.63 -7.44 -7.82
C ARG A 220 15.33 -7.55 -8.64
N GLU A 221 14.21 -7.84 -7.99
CA GLU A 221 12.90 -7.87 -8.63
C GLU A 221 12.46 -6.48 -9.12
N ILE A 222 12.66 -5.43 -8.30
CA ILE A 222 12.35 -4.05 -8.71
C ILE A 222 13.15 -3.65 -9.96
N ALA A 223 14.43 -4.03 -10.00
CA ALA A 223 15.31 -3.76 -11.13
C ALA A 223 14.83 -4.51 -12.39
N GLN A 224 14.43 -5.77 -12.26
CA GLN A 224 13.84 -6.56 -13.37
C GLN A 224 12.53 -5.96 -13.89
N LEU A 225 11.69 -5.42 -12.99
CA LEU A 225 10.43 -4.78 -13.34
C LEU A 225 10.60 -3.39 -13.98
N GLY A 226 11.82 -2.87 -14.07
CA GLY A 226 12.14 -1.65 -14.79
C GLY A 226 11.54 -0.38 -14.18
N PHE A 227 11.34 -0.34 -12.85
CA PHE A 227 10.89 0.86 -12.18
C PHE A 227 11.94 1.98 -12.32
N LYS A 228 11.66 2.99 -13.16
CA LYS A 228 12.52 4.15 -13.44
C LYS A 228 12.67 5.16 -12.29
N ARG A 229 12.40 4.77 -11.04
CA ARG A 229 12.56 5.70 -9.91
C ARG A 229 13.98 5.57 -9.37
N GLY A 230 14.59 6.71 -9.05
CA GLY A 230 15.88 6.72 -8.36
C GLY A 230 15.74 5.92 -7.07
N LEU A 231 16.54 4.86 -6.95
CA LEU A 231 16.65 4.10 -5.72
C LEU A 231 17.64 4.85 -4.82
N GLU A 232 17.12 5.59 -3.85
CA GLU A 232 17.95 6.27 -2.87
C GLU A 232 18.47 5.28 -1.84
N LEU A 233 19.67 5.55 -1.31
CA LEU A 233 20.32 4.70 -0.30
C LEU A 233 19.42 4.54 0.94
N ASP A 234 18.73 5.61 1.35
CA ASP A 234 17.80 5.60 2.48
C ASP A 234 16.64 4.61 2.27
N ALA A 235 16.17 4.42 1.04
CA ALA A 235 15.11 3.45 0.75
C ALA A 235 15.61 2.02 0.95
N ILE A 236 16.89 1.75 0.63
CA ILE A 236 17.52 0.45 0.83
C ILE A 236 17.72 0.19 2.33
N ILE A 237 18.25 1.17 3.06
CA ILE A 237 18.47 1.08 4.51
C ILE A 237 17.13 0.85 5.22
N ASN A 238 16.09 1.62 4.89
CA ASN A 238 14.76 1.45 5.48
C ASN A 238 14.15 0.08 5.16
N ALA A 239 14.35 -0.43 3.95
CA ALA A 239 13.87 -1.77 3.58
C ALA A 239 14.59 -2.87 4.36
N TYR A 240 15.90 -2.71 4.60
CA TYR A 240 16.70 -3.64 5.41
C TYR A 240 16.28 -3.62 6.89
N LEU A 241 16.14 -2.43 7.48
CA LEU A 241 15.68 -2.30 8.86
C LEU A 241 14.27 -2.87 9.05
N TYR A 242 13.40 -2.69 8.04
CA TYR A 242 12.07 -3.30 8.04
C TYR A 242 12.12 -4.83 7.93
N SER A 243 12.95 -5.40 7.05
CA SER A 243 13.07 -6.85 6.92
C SER A 243 13.67 -7.47 8.17
N LEU A 244 14.68 -6.86 8.78
CA LEU A 244 15.27 -7.30 10.04
C LEU A 244 14.24 -7.32 11.17
N ALA A 245 13.54 -6.21 11.38
CA ALA A 245 12.50 -6.13 12.40
C ALA A 245 11.36 -7.13 12.16
N ARG A 246 11.08 -7.45 10.89
CA ARG A 246 10.08 -8.44 10.51
C ARG A 246 10.52 -9.87 10.82
N VAL A 247 11.76 -10.23 10.51
CA VAL A 247 12.34 -11.55 10.79
C VAL A 247 12.39 -11.80 12.29
N GLN A 248 12.85 -10.83 13.07
CA GLN A 248 12.87 -10.92 14.53
C GLN A 248 11.47 -11.17 15.12
N ARG A 249 10.45 -10.43 14.65
CA ARG A 249 9.06 -10.63 15.10
C ARG A 249 8.50 -11.99 14.71
N MET A 250 8.80 -12.49 13.51
CA MET A 250 8.41 -13.84 13.09
C MET A 250 9.01 -14.92 14.00
N GLY A 251 10.23 -14.71 14.51
CA GLY A 251 10.83 -15.57 15.52
C GLY A 251 10.01 -15.61 16.81
N PHE A 252 9.65 -14.45 17.36
CA PHE A 252 8.82 -14.36 18.57
C PHE A 252 7.42 -14.97 18.38
N GLU A 253 6.75 -14.68 17.27
CA GLU A 253 5.43 -15.23 16.95
C GLU A 253 5.48 -16.76 16.82
N SER A 254 6.53 -17.30 16.20
CA SER A 254 6.72 -18.76 16.07
C SER A 254 6.95 -19.41 17.43
N GLN A 255 7.74 -18.77 18.30
CA GLN A 255 8.01 -19.27 19.65
C GLN A 255 6.75 -19.27 20.54
N GLU A 256 5.94 -18.20 20.48
CA GLU A 256 4.66 -18.13 21.18
C GLU A 256 3.69 -19.24 20.75
N ILE A 257 3.66 -19.56 19.44
CA ILE A 257 2.84 -20.66 18.92
C ILE A 257 3.36 -22.01 19.43
N ILE A 258 4.68 -22.23 19.42
CA ILE A 258 5.29 -23.46 19.96
C ILE A 258 4.97 -23.61 21.45
N ASP A 259 5.11 -22.54 22.24
CA ASP A 259 4.81 -22.56 23.67
C ASP A 259 3.31 -22.79 23.94
N ALA A 260 2.42 -22.25 23.11
CA ALA A 260 0.99 -22.50 23.18
C ALA A 260 0.65 -23.96 22.86
N ILE A 261 1.28 -24.55 21.84
CA ILE A 261 1.13 -25.97 21.49
C ILE A 261 1.63 -26.83 22.65
N ARG A 262 2.82 -26.56 23.18
CA ARG A 262 3.40 -27.33 24.29
C ARG A 262 2.52 -27.28 25.55
N LYS A 263 1.99 -26.11 25.91
CA LYS A 263 1.02 -25.96 27.00
C LYS A 263 -0.27 -26.75 26.74
N SER A 264 -0.76 -26.76 25.50
CA SER A 264 -1.95 -27.52 25.13
C SER A 264 -1.72 -29.04 25.18
N GLU A 265 -0.53 -29.52 24.82
CA GLU A 265 -0.15 -30.93 24.90
C GLU A 265 0.03 -31.39 26.35
N ILE A 266 0.65 -30.57 27.19
CA ILE A 266 0.78 -30.83 28.63
C ILE A 266 -0.61 -30.88 29.27
N SER A 267 -1.52 -29.98 28.89
CA SER A 267 -2.90 -29.99 29.36
C SER A 267 -3.70 -31.22 28.89
N ARG A 268 -3.38 -31.81 27.73
CA ARG A 268 -4.02 -33.05 27.26
C ARG A 268 -3.46 -34.32 27.90
N LYS A 269 -2.21 -34.31 28.36
CA LYS A 269 -1.59 -35.44 29.08
C LYS A 269 -1.90 -35.45 30.58
N ALA A 270 -2.44 -34.36 31.11
CA ALA A 270 -2.79 -34.22 32.53
C ALA A 270 -4.23 -34.64 32.87
N PHE A 271 -5.01 -35.06 31.86
CA PHE A 271 -6.31 -35.72 31.98
C PHE A 271 -6.20 -37.13 31.40
#